data_AF-A0A077D9U1-F1
#
_entry.id   AF-A0A077D9U1-F1
#
_cell.length_a   1.000
_cell.length_b   1.000
_cell.length_c   1.000
_cell.angle_alpha   90.00
_cell.angle_beta   90.00
_cell.angle_gamma   90.00
#
_symmetry.space_group_name_H-M   'P 1'
#
loop_
_entity.id
_entity.type
_entity.pdbx_description
1 polymer ?
#
loop_
_entity_poly.entity_id
_entity_poly.type
_entity_poly.pdbx_seq_one_letter_code
_entity_poly.pdbx_strand_id
1 'polypeptide(L)'
;GMGGLGKTTLAHEILKRIVESKSFDEVVMSTVSQTPDVKNIQGQLAEKLGLKLEEETIEGRAVMLQKRLKGTKSILVVLDDVW
;
A
#
# COMPACT_ATOMS: atom_id res chain seq x y z
N GLY A 1 -12.29 -8.56 -13.27
CA GLY A 1 -13.07 -8.30 -14.53
C GLY A 1 -12.14 -7.92 -15.69
N MET A 2 -12.42 -8.38 -16.93
CA MET A 2 -11.60 -8.29 -18.18
C MET A 2 -10.35 -7.39 -18.10
N GLY A 3 -9.18 -8.04 -18.08
CA GLY A 3 -7.87 -7.38 -18.13
C GLY A 3 -7.69 -6.63 -19.46
N GLY A 4 -7.20 -5.39 -19.38
CA GLY A 4 -6.89 -4.56 -20.55
C GLY A 4 -7.70 -3.27 -20.69
N LEU A 5 -8.60 -2.94 -19.76
CA LEU A 5 -9.41 -1.69 -19.82
C LEU A 5 -8.73 -0.44 -19.22
N GLY A 6 -7.42 -0.49 -18.93
CA GLY A 6 -6.68 0.69 -18.45
C GLY A 6 -6.98 1.12 -17.00
N LYS A 7 -7.58 0.25 -16.16
CA LYS A 7 -7.84 0.55 -14.74
C LYS A 7 -6.54 0.82 -13.97
N THR A 8 -5.56 -0.06 -14.15
CA THR A 8 -4.20 0.10 -13.62
C THR A 8 -3.52 1.35 -14.19
N THR A 9 -3.79 1.70 -15.46
CA THR A 9 -3.28 2.93 -16.08
C THR A 9 -3.88 4.18 -15.45
N LEU A 10 -5.18 4.19 -15.16
CA LEU A 10 -5.85 5.30 -14.48
C LEU A 10 -5.36 5.44 -13.03
N ALA A 11 -5.18 4.34 -12.31
CA ALA A 11 -4.60 4.35 -10.97
C ALA A 11 -3.19 4.97 -10.98
N HIS A 12 -2.36 4.62 -11.98
CA HIS A 12 -1.05 5.24 -12.17
C HIS A 12 -1.12 6.74 -12.49
N GLU A 13 -2.05 7.17 -13.35
CA GLU A 13 -2.24 8.60 -13.65
C GLU A 13 -2.73 9.40 -12.44
N ILE A 14 -3.62 8.82 -11.63
CA ILE A 14 -4.07 9.43 -10.36
C ILE A 14 -2.89 9.51 -9.38
N LEU A 15 -2.14 8.42 -9.21
CA LEU A 15 -0.94 8.38 -8.38
C LEU A 15 0.07 9.45 -8.81
N LYS A 16 0.32 9.57 -10.12
CA LYS A 16 1.22 10.57 -10.69
C LYS A 16 0.78 12.00 -10.33
N ARG A 17 -0.50 12.33 -10.51
CA ARG A 17 -1.05 13.65 -10.14
C ARG A 17 -0.95 13.91 -8.64
N ILE A 18 -1.17 12.89 -7.81
CA ILE A 18 -1.05 13.01 -6.36
C ILE A 18 0.39 13.30 -5.95
N VAL A 19 1.37 12.59 -6.54
CA VAL A 19 2.80 12.84 -6.32
C VAL A 19 3.19 14.24 -6.80
N GLU A 20 2.73 14.66 -7.97
CA GLU A 20 2.96 16.01 -8.52
C GLU A 20 2.36 17.10 -7.61
N SER A 21 1.17 16.86 -7.05
CA SER A 21 0.51 17.79 -6.13
C SER A 21 1.17 17.89 -4.76
N LYS A 22 2.08 16.95 -4.42
CA LYS A 22 2.71 16.82 -3.08
C LYS A 22 1.71 16.83 -1.93
N SER A 23 0.51 16.28 -2.15
CA SER A 23 -0.56 16.25 -1.15
C SER A 23 -0.31 15.26 -0.01
N PHE A 24 0.64 14.34 -0.17
CA PHE A 24 1.03 13.35 0.83
C PHE A 24 2.55 13.33 1.00
N ASP A 25 3.00 13.08 2.22
CA ASP A 25 4.42 12.95 2.54
C ASP A 25 5.02 11.64 1.98
N GLU A 26 4.22 10.57 1.96
CA GLU A 26 4.62 9.27 1.41
C GLU A 26 3.45 8.62 0.65
N VAL A 27 3.78 7.93 -0.44
CA VAL A 27 2.83 7.15 -1.22
C VAL A 27 3.40 5.74 -1.39
N VAL A 28 2.67 4.73 -0.92
CA VAL A 28 3.09 3.32 -1.00
C VAL A 28 2.02 2.49 -1.70
N MET A 29 2.46 1.53 -2.50
CA MET A 29 1.59 0.64 -3.26
C MET A 29 1.91 -0.82 -2.96
N SER A 30 0.89 -1.67 -2.84
CA SER A 30 1.03 -3.12 -2.76
C SER A 30 0.02 -3.77 -3.70
N THR A 31 0.42 -4.89 -4.33
CA THR A 31 -0.45 -5.66 -5.22
C THR A 31 -1.21 -6.70 -4.42
N VAL A 32 -2.53 -6.78 -4.63
CA VAL A 32 -3.40 -7.79 -4.02
C VAL A 32 -3.69 -8.87 -5.05
N SER A 33 -3.24 -10.10 -4.79
CA SER A 33 -3.53 -11.25 -5.64
C SER A 33 -4.97 -11.73 -5.45
N GLN A 34 -5.50 -12.48 -6.42
CA GLN A 34 -6.83 -13.13 -6.34
C GLN A 34 -7.03 -13.93 -5.05
N THR A 35 -5.97 -14.59 -4.57
CA THR A 35 -5.89 -15.15 -3.22
C THR A 35 -4.97 -14.24 -2.41
N PRO A 36 -5.51 -13.35 -1.55
CA PRO A 36 -4.69 -12.38 -0.83
C PRO A 36 -3.77 -13.05 0.17
N ASP A 37 -2.47 -12.86 0.02
CA ASP A 37 -1.49 -13.15 1.06
C ASP A 37 -1.28 -11.90 1.92
N VAL A 38 -2.05 -11.83 3.02
CA VAL A 38 -2.00 -10.70 3.96
C VAL A 38 -0.60 -10.54 4.56
N LYS A 39 0.12 -11.65 4.81
CA LYS A 39 1.46 -11.59 5.39
C LYS A 39 2.42 -10.94 4.38
N ASN A 40 2.32 -11.30 3.10
CA ASN A 40 3.11 -10.67 2.05
C ASN A 40 2.76 -9.18 1.86
N ILE A 41 1.47 -8.82 1.80
CA ILE A 41 1.02 -7.42 1.64
C ILE A 41 1.57 -6.54 2.76
N GLN A 42 1.42 -6.96 4.02
CA GLN A 42 1.99 -6.25 5.16
C GLN A 42 3.51 -6.10 5.08
N GLY A 43 4.20 -7.11 4.53
CA GLY A 43 5.65 -7.08 4.31
C GLY A 43 6.05 -6.01 3.29
N GLN A 44 5.41 -6.00 2.13
CA GLN A 44 5.66 -5.00 1.07
C GLN A 44 5.38 -3.58 1.55
N LEU A 45 4.30 -3.38 2.29
CA LEU A 45 3.97 -2.06 2.85
C LEU A 45 5.01 -1.63 3.87
N ALA A 46 5.44 -2.53 4.76
CA ALA A 46 6.45 -2.21 5.77
C ALA A 46 7.80 -1.86 5.15
N GLU A 47 8.25 -2.64 4.15
CA GLU A 47 9.48 -2.36 3.40
C GLU A 47 9.45 -0.96 2.76
N LYS A 48 8.35 -0.62 2.08
CA LYS A 48 8.18 0.70 1.43
C LYS A 48 8.08 1.85 2.43
N LEU A 49 7.56 1.60 3.63
CA LEU A 49 7.46 2.58 4.72
C LEU A 49 8.73 2.67 5.58
N GLY A 50 9.77 1.87 5.28
CA GLY A 50 10.98 1.76 6.10
C GLY A 50 10.71 1.22 7.50
N LEU A 51 9.65 0.43 7.67
CA LEU A 51 9.22 -0.17 8.93
C LEU A 51 9.77 -1.59 9.02
N LYS A 52 10.49 -1.90 10.11
CA LYS A 52 10.83 -3.27 10.46
C LYS A 52 9.65 -3.93 11.17
N LEU A 53 9.22 -5.08 10.69
CA LEU A 53 8.20 -5.90 11.36
C LEU A 53 8.91 -6.89 12.28
N GLU A 54 8.66 -6.77 13.58
CA GLU A 54 9.26 -7.64 14.61
C GLU A 54 8.34 -8.80 15.01
N GLU A 55 7.04 -8.62 14.83
CA GLU A 55 6.02 -9.63 15.03
C GLU A 55 5.90 -10.59 13.84
N GLU A 56 5.72 -11.87 14.12
CA GLU A 56 5.50 -12.92 13.11
C GLU A 56 4.02 -13.11 12.74
N THR A 57 3.12 -12.70 13.64
CA THR A 57 1.67 -12.83 13.47
C THR A 57 1.11 -11.75 12.55
N ILE A 58 0.02 -12.05 11.87
CA ILE A 58 -0.67 -11.09 11.00
C ILE A 58 -1.20 -9.91 11.82
N GLU A 59 -1.73 -10.20 13.01
CA GLU A 59 -2.29 -9.22 13.93
C GLU A 59 -1.22 -8.29 14.48
N GLY A 60 -0.09 -8.85 14.95
CA GLY A 60 1.03 -8.05 15.46
C GLY A 60 1.61 -7.12 14.40
N ARG A 61 1.78 -7.62 13.17
CA ARG A 61 2.22 -6.85 12.01
C ARG A 61 1.22 -5.75 11.65
N ALA A 62 -0.08 -6.03 11.72
CA ALA A 62 -1.13 -5.03 11.51
C ALA A 62 -1.07 -3.89 12.54
N VAL A 63 -0.84 -4.20 13.82
CA VAL A 63 -0.71 -3.19 14.88
C VAL A 63 0.49 -2.28 14.62
N MET A 64 1.64 -2.84 14.23
CA MET A 64 2.83 -2.04 13.89
C MET A 64 2.60 -1.14 12.68
N LEU A 65 2.02 -1.67 11.60
CA LEU A 65 1.65 -0.88 10.42
C LEU A 65 0.67 0.23 10.80
N GLN A 66 -0.35 -0.08 11.60
CA GLN A 66 -1.32 0.92 12.06
C GLN A 66 -0.64 2.06 12.82
N LYS A 67 0.31 1.75 13.71
CA LYS A 67 1.08 2.78 14.42
C LYS A 67 1.90 3.66 13.46
N ARG A 68 2.57 3.05 12.47
CA ARG A 68 3.34 3.77 11.45
C ARG A 68 2.45 4.65 10.56
N LEU A 69 1.25 4.19 10.25
CA LEU A 69 0.27 4.91 9.42
C LEU A 69 -0.43 6.06 10.17
N LYS A 70 -0.60 5.94 11.50
CA LYS A 70 -1.15 6.99 12.37
C LYS A 70 -0.10 8.01 12.84
N GLY A 71 1.09 8.00 12.25
CA GLY A 71 2.15 8.95 12.57
C GLY A 71 1.80 10.38 12.14
N THR A 72 2.80 11.27 12.20
CA THR A 72 2.62 12.69 11.81
C THR A 72 2.61 12.90 10.31
N LYS A 73 3.13 11.94 9.54
CA LYS A 73 3.17 12.01 8.08
C LYS A 73 1.84 11.57 7.48
N SER A 74 1.37 12.33 6.51
CA SER A 74 0.27 11.97 5.62
C SER A 74 0.74 10.88 4.65
N ILE A 75 0.08 9.72 4.65
CA ILE A 75 0.47 8.56 3.87
C ILE A 75 -0.70 8.09 3.02
N LEU A 76 -0.50 7.99 1.71
CA LEU A 76 -1.43 7.33 0.81
C LEU A 76 -1.01 5.87 0.60
N VAL A 77 -1.92 4.95 0.89
CA VAL A 77 -1.75 3.53 0.59
C VAL A 77 -2.62 3.17 -0.60
N VAL A 78 -2.01 2.65 -1.66
CA VAL A 78 -2.71 2.11 -2.83
C VAL A 78 -2.63 0.59 -2.81
N LEU A 79 -3.78 -0.05 -2.84
CA LEU A 79 -3.88 -1.49 -3.04
C LEU A 79 -4.31 -1.71 -4.49
N ASP A 80 -3.35 -2.09 -5.32
CA ASP A 80 -3.60 -2.35 -6.75
C ASP A 80 -4.04 -3.81 -6.93
N ASP A 81 -5.05 -3.99 -7.79
CA ASP A 81 -5.65 -5.27 -8.18
C ASP A 81 -6.65 -5.92 -7.17
N VAL A 82 -7.95 -5.74 -7.41
CA VAL A 82 -9.04 -6.52 -6.78
C VAL A 82 -9.81 -7.17 -7.93
N TRP A 83 -9.66 -8.49 -8.09
CA TRP A 83 -10.16 -9.24 -9.26
C TRP A 83 -11.67 -9.42 -9.32
#